data_AF-A0A966QW09-F1
#
_entry.id   AF-A0A966QW09-F1
#
_cell.length_a   1.000
_cell.length_b   1.000
_cell.length_c   1.000
_cell.angle_alpha   90.00
_cell.angle_beta   90.00
_cell.angle_gamma   90.00
#
_symmetry.space_group_name_H-M   'P 1'
#
loop_
_entity.id
_entity.type
_entity.pdbx_description
1 polymer ?
#
loop_
_entity_poly.entity_id
_entity_poly.type
_entity_poly.pdbx_seq_one_letter_code
_entity_poly.pdbx_strand_id
1 'polypeptide(L)'
;MKERYEVHHGVRIQDNALVSAAVLSNRYLTNRFLPDKAIDLVDEAASKLRIEIDSMPTEIDVVERRILQLQIEKVALAKETDAASK
;
A
#
# COMPACT_ATOMS: atom_id res chain seq x y z
N MET A 1 -0.31 25.03 -4.84
CA MET A 1 -1.28 23.93 -4.56
C MET A 1 -0.56 22.60 -4.46
N LYS A 2 0.10 22.13 -5.52
CA LYS A 2 0.90 20.88 -5.54
C LYS A 2 1.76 20.66 -4.28
N GLU A 3 2.65 21.60 -3.96
CA GLU A 3 3.55 21.51 -2.80
C GLU A 3 2.82 21.31 -1.47
N ARG A 4 1.62 21.89 -1.30
CA ARG A 4 0.82 21.73 -0.09
C ARG A 4 0.30 20.30 0.06
N TYR A 5 -0.14 19.68 -1.03
CA TYR A 5 -0.59 18.28 -1.04
C TYR A 5 0.57 17.32 -0.84
N GLU A 6 1.72 17.61 -1.45
CA GLU A 6 2.94 16.84 -1.24
C GLU A 6 3.37 16.87 0.23
N VAL A 7 3.34 18.02 0.88
CA VAL A 7 3.65 18.15 2.32
C VAL A 7 2.60 17.45 3.18
N HIS A 8 1.32 17.63 2.89
CA HIS A 8 0.22 17.04 3.68
C HIS A 8 0.26 15.51 3.67
N HIS A 9 0.44 14.91 2.50
CA HIS A 9 0.53 13.47 2.33
C HIS A 9 1.95 12.92 2.50
N GLY A 10 2.96 13.79 2.58
CA GLY A 10 4.40 13.46 2.54
C GLY A 10 4.80 12.52 1.42
N VAL A 11 4.24 12.75 0.23
CA VAL A 11 4.61 12.07 -1.02
C VAL A 11 5.02 13.12 -2.04
N ARG A 12 5.75 12.70 -3.09
CA ARG A 12 6.03 13.57 -4.24
C ARG A 12 5.05 13.27 -5.37
N ILE A 13 4.44 14.31 -5.90
CA ILE A 13 3.47 14.23 -6.99
C ILE A 13 4.19 14.63 -8.28
N GLN A 14 4.23 13.72 -9.25
CA GLN A 14 4.81 14.03 -10.56
C GLN A 14 3.86 14.89 -11.40
N ASP A 15 4.38 15.76 -12.27
CA ASP A 15 3.54 16.62 -13.10
C ASP A 15 2.67 15.82 -14.09
N ASN A 16 3.19 14.70 -14.60
CA ASN A 16 2.43 13.76 -15.43
C ASN A 16 1.24 13.12 -14.68
N ALA A 17 1.31 13.00 -13.35
CA ALA A 17 0.22 12.48 -12.53
C ALA A 17 -0.94 13.47 -12.46
N LEU A 18 -0.63 14.77 -12.38
CA LEU A 18 -1.64 15.84 -12.42
C LEU A 18 -2.33 15.88 -13.80
N VAL A 19 -1.57 15.78 -14.88
CA VAL A 19 -2.12 15.71 -16.25
C VAL A 19 -3.00 14.47 -16.41
N SER A 20 -2.51 13.31 -15.97
CA SER A 20 -3.27 12.05 -16.04
C SER A 20 -4.56 12.13 -15.22
N ALA A 21 -4.52 12.68 -14.01
CA ALA A 21 -5.70 12.87 -13.17
C ALA A 21 -6.74 13.77 -13.85
N ALA A 22 -6.33 14.87 -14.47
CA ALA A 22 -7.23 15.75 -15.23
C ALA A 22 -7.85 15.02 -16.44
N VAL A 23 -7.05 14.31 -17.23
CA VAL A 23 -7.51 13.60 -18.43
C VAL A 23 -8.48 12.46 -18.09
N LEU A 24 -8.09 11.60 -17.15
CA LEU A 24 -8.86 10.39 -16.79
C LEU A 24 -10.13 10.76 -16.03
N SER A 25 -10.07 11.70 -15.08
CA SER A 25 -11.27 12.18 -14.39
C SER A 25 -12.23 12.85 -15.38
N ASN A 26 -11.72 13.59 -16.37
CA ASN A 26 -12.57 14.18 -17.40
C ASN A 26 -13.29 13.11 -18.23
N ARG A 27 -12.59 12.02 -18.56
CA ARG A 27 -13.12 10.94 -19.39
C ARG A 27 -14.12 10.04 -18.67
N TYR A 28 -13.86 9.70 -17.41
CA TYR A 28 -14.58 8.63 -16.71
C TYR A 28 -15.49 9.12 -15.58
N LEU A 29 -15.23 10.29 -14.99
CA LEU A 29 -16.07 10.87 -13.93
C LEU A 29 -16.93 11.98 -14.56
N THR A 30 -17.94 11.57 -15.34
CA THR A 30 -18.77 12.48 -16.16
C THR A 30 -19.82 13.24 -15.35
N ASN A 31 -20.15 12.78 -14.15
CA ASN A 31 -21.08 13.42 -13.22
C ASN A 31 -20.42 14.47 -12.29
N ARG A 32 -19.12 14.74 -12.46
CA ARG A 32 -18.35 15.72 -11.69
C ARG A 32 -17.59 16.68 -12.62
N PHE A 33 -17.27 17.86 -12.12
CA PHE A 33 -16.61 18.92 -12.90
C PHE A 33 -15.15 19.11 -12.49
N LEU A 34 -14.31 19.52 -13.45
CA LEU A 34 -12.96 19.99 -13.16
C LEU A 34 -13.03 21.36 -12.46
N PRO A 35 -12.04 21.72 -11.62
CA PRO A 35 -10.85 20.91 -11.27
C PRO A 35 -11.07 19.91 -10.12
N ASP A 36 -12.20 20.00 -9.41
CA ASP A 36 -12.52 19.25 -8.17
C ASP A 36 -12.23 17.76 -8.29
N LYS A 37 -12.80 17.11 -9.31
CA LYS A 37 -12.63 15.66 -9.52
C LYS A 37 -11.19 15.21 -9.75
N ALA A 38 -10.33 16.08 -10.30
CA ALA A 38 -8.93 15.75 -10.51
C ALA A 38 -8.12 15.93 -9.22
N ILE A 39 -8.47 16.94 -8.43
CA ILE A 39 -7.87 17.18 -7.11
C ILE A 39 -8.19 15.99 -6.19
N ASP A 40 -9.45 15.56 -6.16
CA ASP A 40 -9.89 14.41 -5.35
C ASP A 40 -9.14 13.12 -5.71
N LEU A 41 -8.97 12.82 -7.00
CA LEU A 41 -8.21 11.64 -7.42
C LEU A 41 -6.75 11.69 -6.96
N VAL A 42 -6.14 12.86 -7.00
CA VAL A 42 -4.76 13.05 -6.53
C VAL A 42 -4.68 12.88 -5.02
N ASP A 43 -5.66 13.43 -4.29
CA ASP A 43 -5.74 13.35 -2.83
C ASP A 43 -5.94 11.91 -2.34
N GLU A 44 -6.85 11.17 -2.98
CA GLU A 44 -7.12 9.76 -2.68
C GLU A 44 -5.89 8.87 -3.00
N ALA A 45 -5.26 9.09 -4.16
CA ALA A 45 -4.05 8.36 -4.52
C ALA A 45 -2.88 8.66 -3.58
N ALA A 46 -2.71 9.92 -3.17
CA ALA A 46 -1.66 10.32 -2.24
C ALA A 46 -1.90 9.74 -0.83
N SER A 47 -3.15 9.75 -0.36
CA SER A 47 -3.55 9.13 0.91
C SER A 47 -3.27 7.62 0.91
N LYS A 48 -3.62 6.94 -0.18
CA LYS A 48 -3.36 5.50 -0.33
C LYS A 48 -1.86 5.20 -0.33
N LEU A 49 -1.08 5.97 -1.07
CA LEU A 49 0.38 5.79 -1.12
C LEU A 49 1.02 6.04 0.25
N ARG A 50 0.54 7.03 1.01
CA ARG A 50 0.99 7.25 2.39
C ARG A 50 0.75 6.03 3.27
N ILE A 51 -0.45 5.45 3.22
CA ILE A 51 -0.77 4.23 3.97
C ILE A 51 0.16 3.09 3.57
N GLU A 52 0.42 2.91 2.28
CA GLU A 52 1.36 1.89 1.79
C GLU A 52 2.79 2.12 2.31
N ILE A 53 3.27 3.37 2.32
CA ILE A 53 4.60 3.74 2.84
C ILE A 53 4.71 3.46 4.35
N ASP A 54 3.66 3.77 5.11
CA ASP A 54 3.64 3.58 6.56
C ASP A 54 3.39 2.11 6.96
N SER A 55 3.03 1.25 6.01
CA SER A 55 2.77 -0.18 6.22
C SER A 55 4.00 -1.05 5.99
N MET A 56 4.03 -2.24 6.59
CA MET A 56 5.03 -3.24 6.23
C MET A 56 4.84 -3.65 4.77
N PRO A 57 5.89 -3.60 3.92
CA PRO A 57 5.79 -4.07 2.55
C PRO A 57 5.21 -5.48 2.50
N THR A 58 4.23 -5.70 1.61
CA THR A 58 3.48 -6.97 1.58
C THR A 58 4.41 -8.15 1.35
N GLU A 59 5.44 -7.99 0.53
CA GLU A 59 6.44 -9.04 0.28
C GLU A 59 7.20 -9.41 1.55
N ILE A 60 7.52 -8.42 2.40
CA ILE A 60 8.19 -8.65 3.68
C ILE A 60 7.23 -9.33 4.66
N ASP A 61 6.00 -8.84 4.79
CA ASP A 61 4.97 -9.42 5.65
C ASP A 61 4.71 -10.91 5.33
N VAL A 62 4.65 -11.26 4.04
CA VAL A 62 4.49 -12.66 3.61
C VAL A 62 5.68 -13.51 4.05
N VAL A 63 6.91 -13.01 3.89
CA VAL A 63 8.13 -13.73 4.31
C VAL A 63 8.17 -13.87 5.83
N GLU A 64 7.88 -12.83 6.60
CA GLU A 64 7.87 -12.89 8.06
C GLU A 64 6.83 -13.88 8.59
N ARG A 65 5.62 -13.86 8.04
CA ARG A 65 4.58 -14.85 8.39
C ARG A 65 5.03 -16.27 8.10
N ARG A 66 5.74 -16.49 6.99
CA ARG A 66 6.30 -17.81 6.66
C ARG A 66 7.40 -18.23 7.63
N ILE A 67 8.29 -17.31 8.01
CA ILE A 67 9.35 -17.56 9.01
C ILE A 67 8.72 -17.93 10.36
N LEU A 68 7.73 -17.18 10.82
CA LEU A 68 7.03 -17.45 12.07
C LEU A 68 6.37 -18.83 12.06
N GLN A 69 5.69 -19.18 10.96
CA GLN A 69 5.10 -20.51 10.81
C GLN A 69 6.15 -21.62 10.95
N LEU A 70 7.27 -21.49 10.24
CA LEU A 70 8.36 -22.48 10.29
C LEU A 70 9.01 -22.57 11.67
N GLN A 71 9.11 -21.46 12.40
CA GLN A 71 9.61 -21.45 13.78
C GLN A 71 8.66 -22.21 14.73
N ILE A 72 7.35 -22.01 14.58
CA ILE A 72 6.33 -22.74 15.34
C ILE A 72 6.42 -24.23 15.04
N GLU A 73 6.49 -24.61 13.76
CA GLU A 73 6.65 -26.02 13.33
C GLU A 73 7.93 -26.63 13.92
N LYS A 74 9.05 -25.92 13.87
CA LYS A 74 10.32 -26.38 14.45
C LYS A 74 10.24 -26.61 15.96
N VAL A 75 9.59 -25.70 16.70
CA VAL A 75 9.42 -25.84 18.16
C VAL A 75 8.48 -27.00 18.49
N ALA A 76 7.43 -27.22 17.70
CA ALA A 76 6.53 -28.35 17.87
C ALA A 76 7.27 -29.69 17.67
N LEU A 77 8.03 -29.82 16.58
CA LEU A 77 8.85 -31.01 16.29
C LEU A 77 9.93 -31.24 17.36
N ALA A 78 10.54 -30.18 17.90
CA ALA A 78 11.53 -30.31 18.97
C ALA A 78 10.93 -30.80 20.30
N LYS A 79 9.62 -30.63 20.51
CA LYS A 79 8.87 -31.14 21.67
C LYS A 79 8.32 -32.55 21.44
N GLU A 80 8.33 -33.06 20.20
CA GLU A 80 8.12 -34.47 19.91
C GLU A 80 9.37 -35.27 20.30
N THR A 81 9.51 -35.57 21.59
CA THR A 81 10.36 -36.68 22.06
C THR A 81 9.53 -37.95 22.02
N ASP A 82 9.32 -38.50 20.82
CA ASP A 82 8.58 -39.76 20.71
C ASP A 82 9.53 -40.96 20.80
N ALA A 83 9.36 -41.72 21.87
CA ALA A 83 9.91 -43.07 22.05
C ALA A 83 9.24 -44.11 21.13
N ALA A 84 8.42 -43.66 20.17
CA ALA A 84 7.68 -44.47 19.22
C ALA A 84 8.40 -44.71 17.87
N SER A 85 9.65 -44.28 17.70
CA SER A 85 10.51 -44.72 16.59
C SER A 85 11.34 -45.95 16.99
N LYS A 86 10.68 -47.10 17.11
CA LYS A 86 11.25 -48.43 16.88
C LYS A 86 10.21 -49.30 16.18
#